data_AF-A0A416JUN0-F1
#
_entry.id   AF-A0A416JUN0-F1
#
_cell.length_a   1.000
_cell.length_b   1.000
_cell.length_c   1.000
_cell.angle_alpha   90.00
_cell.angle_beta   90.00
_cell.angle_gamma   90.00
#
_symmetry.space_group_name_H-M   'P 1'
#
loop_
_entity.id
_entity.type
_entity.pdbx_description
1 polymer ?
#
loop_
_entity_poly.entity_id
_entity_poly.type
_entity_poly.pdbx_seq_one_letter_code
_entity_poly.pdbx_strand_id
1 'polypeptide(L)' 'MKIELDERSRKYLVQILEKRSYEITDLKELAMVNEVLKILGQESRTWLESYLTESDNETK' A
#
# COMPACT_ATOMS: atom_id res chain seq x y z
N MET A 1 -1.94 -11.78 -16.82
CA MET A 1 -2.41 -12.81 -15.86
C MET A 1 -2.96 -12.08 -14.64
N LYS A 2 -4.21 -12.34 -14.24
CA LYS A 2 -4.77 -11.79 -12.99
C LYS A 2 -4.64 -12.86 -11.90
N ILE A 3 -4.20 -12.46 -10.71
CA ILE A 3 -4.13 -13.34 -9.54
C ILE A 3 -5.35 -13.01 -8.67
N GLU A 4 -6.19 -14.00 -8.41
CA GLU A 4 -7.31 -13.87 -7.48
C GLU A 4 -6.91 -14.46 -6.12
N LEU A 5 -7.16 -13.71 -5.05
CA LEU A 5 -6.92 -14.16 -3.68
C LEU A 5 -8.23 -14.62 -3.07
N ASP A 6 -8.23 -15.83 -2.50
CA ASP A 6 -9.31 -16.27 -1.63
C ASP A 6 -9.38 -15.40 -0.36
N GLU A 7 -10.49 -15.50 0.38
CA GLU A 7 -10.72 -14.68 1.58
C GLU A 7 -9.61 -14.84 2.63
N ARG A 8 -9.12 -16.07 2.86
CA ARG A 8 -8.07 -16.34 3.85
C ARG A 8 -6.75 -15.71 3.43
N SER A 9 -6.37 -15.89 2.17
CA SER A 9 -5.16 -15.31 1.59
C SER A 9 -5.21 -13.79 1.58
N ARG A 10 -6.36 -13.20 1.24
CA ARG A 10 -6.60 -11.74 1.30
C ARG A 10 -6.46 -11.22 2.72
N LYS A 11 -7.09 -11.86 3.70
CA LYS A 11 -7.03 -11.47 5.11
C LYS A 11 -5.61 -11.57 5.67
N TYR A 12 -4.89 -12.61 5.32
CA TYR A 12 -3.49 -12.77 5.74
C TYR A 12 -2.59 -11.68 5.17
N LEU A 13 -2.76 -11.34 3.89
CA LEU A 13 -2.02 -10.26 3.24
C LEU A 13 -2.30 -8.90 3.90
N VAL A 14 -3.57 -8.60 4.19
CA VAL A 14 -3.95 -7.37 4.92
C VAL A 14 -3.22 -7.29 6.27
N GLN A 15 -3.22 -8.37 7.06
CA GLN A 15 -2.55 -8.39 8.37
C GLN A 15 -1.04 -8.14 8.27
N ILE A 16 -0.38 -8.71 7.25
CA ILE A 16 1.05 -8.47 7.03
C ILE A 16 1.31 -7.00 6.70
N LEU A 17 0.53 -6.44 5.77
CA LEU A 17 0.70 -5.07 5.29
C LEU A 17 0.39 -4.04 6.38
N GLU A 18 -0.67 -4.25 7.16
CA GLU A 18 -0.99 -3.40 8.32
C GLU A 18 0.16 -3.41 9.33
N LYS A 19 0.65 -4.59 9.71
CA LYS A 19 1.80 -4.69 10.63
C LYS A 19 3.01 -3.96 10.07
N ARG A 20 3.35 -4.22 8.81
CA ARG A 20 4.49 -3.59 8.13
C ARG A 20 4.36 -2.07 8.08
N SER A 21 3.14 -1.54 7.92
CA SER A 21 2.88 -0.09 7.87
C SER A 21 3.29 0.67 9.14
N TYR A 22 3.38 -0.01 10.29
CA TYR A 22 3.85 0.59 11.55
C TYR A 22 5.38 0.55 11.70
N GLU A 23 6.05 -0.26 10.89
CA GLU A 23 7.51 -0.47 10.94
C GLU A 23 8.25 0.31 9.83
N ILE A 24 7.51 0.79 8.81
CA ILE A 24 8.09 1.54 7.70
C ILE A 24 8.36 2.99 8.12
N THR A 25 9.60 3.44 7.92
CA THR A 25 10.02 4.83 8.09
C THR A 25 10.14 5.61 6.79
N ASP A 26 10.27 4.91 5.65
CA ASP A 26 10.30 5.52 4.32
C ASP A 26 8.87 5.86 3.87
N LEU A 27 8.61 7.14 3.63
CA LEU A 27 7.28 7.62 3.27
C LEU A 27 6.81 7.14 1.89
N LYS A 28 7.72 6.87 0.96
CA LYS A 28 7.39 6.31 -0.37
C LYS A 28 7.00 4.84 -0.22
N GLU A 29 7.73 4.06 0.57
CA GLU A 29 7.37 2.67 0.87
C GLU A 29 6.02 2.60 1.60
N LEU A 30 5.79 3.50 2.56
CA LEU A 30 4.55 3.56 3.32
C LEU A 30 3.36 3.92 2.41
N ALA A 31 3.55 4.84 1.46
CA ALA A 31 2.54 5.20 0.48
C ALA A 31 2.19 4.03 -0.46
N MET A 32 3.17 3.24 -0.89
CA MET A 32 2.93 2.03 -1.69
C MET A 32 2.11 0.99 -0.89
N VAL A 33 2.45 0.75 0.37
CA VAL A 33 1.69 -0.17 1.24
C VAL A 33 0.24 0.31 1.44
N ASN A 34 0.05 1.62 1.66
CA ASN A 34 -1.27 2.22 1.78
C ASN A 34 -2.12 2.01 0.53
N GLU A 35 -1.53 2.13 -0.67
CA GLU A 35 -2.25 1.91 -1.92
C GLU A 35 -2.66 0.44 -2.11
N VAL A 36 -1.80 -0.50 -1.74
CA VAL A 36 -2.15 -1.93 -1.77
C VAL A 36 -3.30 -2.22 -0.80
N LEU A 37 -3.25 -1.67 0.42
CA LEU A 37 -4.33 -1.82 1.40
C LEU A 37 -5.67 -1.26 0.89
N LYS A 38 -5.64 -0.10 0.21
CA LYS A 38 -6.81 0.50 -0.46
C LYS A 38 -7.41 -0.41 -1.54
N ILE A 39 -6.57 -1.00 -2.41
CA ILE A 39 -6.99 -1.98 -3.42
C ILE A 39 -7.65 -3.21 -2.78
N LEU A 40 -7.17 -3.62 -1.60
CA LEU A 40 -7.71 -4.73 -0.82
C LEU A 40 -8.97 -4.34 -0.01
N GLY A 41 -9.47 -3.11 -0.17
CA GLY A 41 -10.70 -2.60 0.44
C GLY A 41 -10.53 -2.10 1.89
N GLN A 42 -9.31 -1.81 2.33
CA GLN A 42 -9.07 -1.15 3.62
C GLN A 42 -9.16 0.37 3.51
N GLU A 43 -9.38 1.04 4.63
CA GLU A 43 -9.36 2.51 4.68
C GLU A 43 -7.97 3.04 4.31
N SER A 44 -7.95 4.00 3.38
CA SER A 44 -6.71 4.63 2.91
C SER A 44 -6.41 5.91 3.70
N ARG A 45 -5.14 6.12 4.03
CA ARG A 45 -4.63 7.39 4.55
C ARG A 45 -4.37 8.34 3.38
N THR A 46 -5.32 9.22 3.08
CA THR A 46 -5.28 10.12 1.92
C THR A 46 -4.07 11.05 1.89
N TRP A 47 -3.49 11.39 3.04
CA TRP A 47 -2.28 12.22 3.11
C TRP A 47 -1.03 11.53 2.54
N LEU A 48 -1.03 10.19 2.39
CA LEU A 48 0.08 9.45 1.78
C LEU A 48 0.05 9.46 0.26
N GLU A 49 -1.08 9.82 -0.36
CA GLU A 49 -1.25 9.78 -1.82
C GLU A 49 -0.34 10.79 -2.54
N SER A 50 0.02 11.91 -1.90
CA SER A 50 0.92 12.92 -2.47
C SER A 50 2.35 12.44 -2.68
N TYR A 51 2.79 11.40 -1.96
CA TYR A 51 4.15 10.86 -2.03
C TYR A 51 4.35 9.92 -3.21
N LEU A 52 3.26 9.48 -3.85
CA LEU A 52 3.31 8.66 -5.07
C LEU A 52 3.51 9.53 -6.31
N THR A 53 2.96 10.74 -6.32
CA THR A 53 3.00 11.69 -7.44
C THR A 53 4.34 12.40 -7.64
N GLU A 54 5.17 12.50 -6.60
CA GLU A 54 6.48 13.18 -6.69
C GLU A 54 7.60 12.30 -7.29
N SER A 55 7.38 10.98 -7.42
CA SER A 55 8.39 10.06 -7.97
C SER A 55 8.49 10.05 -9.50
N ASP A 56 7.46 10.53 -10.21
CA ASP A 56 7.44 10.58 -11.68
C ASP A 56 8.19 11.78 -12.27
N ASN A 57 8.52 12.80 -11.45
CA ASN A 57 9.13 14.05 -11.92
C ASN A 57 10.67 14.11 -11.78
N GLU A 58 11.31 13.15 -11.13
CA GLU A 58 12.78 13.10 -11.00
C GLU A 58 13.47 12.34 -12.15
N THR A 59 12.72 11.85 -13.14
CA THR A 59 13.26 11.11 -14.32
C THR A 59 12.99 11.80 -15.66
N LYS A 60 12.95 13.14 -15.69
CA LYS A 60 12.85 13.94 -16.94
C LYS A 60 14.01 14.90 -17.10
#